data_AF-A0A957K9D8-F1
#
_entry.id   AF-A0A957K9D8-F1
#
_cell.length_a   1.000
_cell.length_b   1.000
_cell.length_c   1.000
_cell.angle_alpha   90.00
_cell.angle_beta   90.00
_cell.angle_gamma   90.00
#
_symmetry.space_group_name_H-M   'P 1'
#
loop_
_entity.id
_entity.type
_entity.pdbx_description
1 polymer ?
#
loop_
_entity_poly.entity_id
_entity_poly.type
_entity_poly.pdbx_seq_one_letter_code
_entity_poly.pdbx_strand_id
1 'polypeptide(L)'
;MRRRTNWKLLALLLALLMALAACGGDETEETPEATEAAGETEADPTEAATEPETEPEVSAEGVSCAEPVKIGLITDETGSLGIYGAHVLRSFPLGLEYATGSSPTEGDGYTSYML
;
A
#
# COMPACT_ATOMS: atom_id res chain seq x y z
N MET A 1 -28.96 -39.77 0.39
CA MET A 1 -27.89 -38.80 0.03
C MET A 1 -28.29 -37.33 0.23
N ARG A 2 -29.53 -36.88 -0.09
CA ARG A 2 -29.98 -35.49 0.13
C ARG A 2 -29.84 -34.92 1.56
N ARG A 3 -30.05 -35.71 2.62
CA ARG A 3 -29.91 -35.20 4.01
C ARG A 3 -28.47 -34.84 4.41
N ARG A 4 -27.45 -35.49 3.83
CA ARG A 4 -26.04 -35.19 4.12
C ARG A 4 -25.54 -34.00 3.31
N THR A 5 -26.02 -33.84 2.08
CA THR A 5 -25.75 -32.66 1.24
C THR A 5 -26.42 -31.41 1.84
N ASN A 6 -27.66 -31.53 2.33
CA ASN A 6 -28.37 -30.42 2.99
C ASN A 6 -27.70 -30.00 4.30
N TRP A 7 -27.09 -30.91 5.07
CA TRP A 7 -26.34 -30.55 6.28
C TRP A 7 -25.03 -29.81 5.95
N LYS A 8 -24.28 -30.25 4.93
CA LYS A 8 -23.05 -29.55 4.50
C LYS A 8 -23.34 -28.15 3.94
N LEU A 9 -24.44 -27.99 3.18
CA LEU A 9 -24.88 -26.69 2.67
C LEU A 9 -25.37 -25.77 3.79
N LEU A 10 -26.10 -26.30 4.78
CA LEU A 10 -26.56 -25.52 5.93
C LEU A 10 -25.38 -25.07 6.81
N ALA A 11 -24.35 -25.90 6.99
CA ALA A 11 -23.14 -25.53 7.72
C ALA A 11 -22.29 -24.48 6.98
N LEU A 12 -22.20 -24.57 5.64
CA LEU A 12 -21.47 -23.62 4.81
C LEU A 12 -22.15 -22.24 4.79
N LEU A 13 -23.48 -22.20 4.72
CA LEU A 13 -24.26 -20.96 4.73
C LEU A 13 -24.23 -20.25 6.10
N LEU A 14 -24.19 -21.02 7.19
CA LEU A 14 -24.14 -20.49 8.55
C LEU A 14 -22.75 -19.94 8.93
N ALA A 15 -21.67 -20.50 8.37
CA ALA A 15 -20.33 -19.92 8.50
C ALA A 15 -20.17 -18.61 7.69
N LEU A 16 -20.81 -18.52 6.52
CA LEU A 16 -20.83 -17.29 5.71
C LEU A 16 -21.56 -16.14 6.41
N LEU A 17 -22.67 -16.44 7.12
CA LEU A 17 -23.38 -15.46 7.97
C LEU A 17 -22.54 -14.92 9.14
N MET A 18 -21.65 -15.75 9.70
CA MET A 18 -20.71 -15.34 10.75
C MET A 18 -19.60 -14.40 10.23
N ALA A 19 -19.19 -14.56 8.97
CA ALA A 19 -18.18 -13.70 8.34
C ALA A 19 -18.71 -12.31 7.95
N LEU A 20 -20.01 -12.15 7.66
CA LEU A 20 -20.60 -10.85 7.31
C LEU A 20 -20.87 -9.97 8.54
N ALA A 21 -21.13 -10.54 9.72
CA ALA A 21 -21.42 -9.78 10.94
C ALA A 21 -20.18 -9.11 11.55
N ALA A 22 -18.97 -9.54 11.19
CA ALA A 22 -17.73 -8.99 11.74
C ALA A 22 -17.14 -7.82 10.92
N CYS A 23 -17.75 -7.45 9.79
CA CYS A 23 -17.29 -6.38 8.89
C CYS A 23 -18.34 -5.24 8.81
N GLY A 24 -18.85 -4.78 9.96
CA GLY A 24 -19.90 -3.75 9.99
C GLY A 24 -20.22 -3.18 11.37
N GLY A 25 -19.21 -2.78 12.14
CA GLY A 25 -19.37 -2.08 13.42
C GLY A 25 -18.46 -0.85 13.46
N ASP A 26 -19.00 0.26 12.93
CA ASP A 26 -18.43 1.61 12.96
C ASP A 26 -18.87 2.24 14.30
N GLU A 27 -17.97 2.36 15.27
CA GLU A 27 -18.22 3.17 16.47
C GLU A 27 -17.85 4.62 16.17
N THR A 28 -18.83 5.33 15.60
CA THR A 28 -18.90 6.79 15.66
C THR A 28 -19.23 7.18 17.10
N GLU A 29 -18.23 7.64 17.85
CA GLU A 29 -18.40 8.24 19.17
C GLU A 29 -18.32 9.77 19.08
N GLU A 30 -19.46 10.37 19.43
CA GLU A 30 -19.82 11.74 19.84
C GLU A 30 -18.95 12.96 19.46
N THR A 31 -19.62 13.87 18.73
CA THR A 31 -19.43 15.32 18.73
C THR A 31 -19.48 15.92 20.14
N PRO A 32 -18.58 16.87 20.44
CA PRO A 32 -19.00 18.12 21.05
C PRO A 32 -18.72 19.30 20.12
N GLU A 33 -19.76 20.10 19.89
CA GLU A 33 -19.65 21.44 19.33
C GLU A 33 -18.74 22.31 20.22
N ALA A 34 -17.76 22.97 19.60
CA ALA A 34 -17.02 24.07 20.22
C ALA A 34 -16.90 25.22 19.22
N THR A 35 -17.85 26.15 19.37
CA THR A 35 -17.66 27.61 19.38
C THR A 35 -16.71 28.24 18.35
N GLU A 36 -17.34 28.95 17.41
CA GLU A 36 -16.85 30.14 16.72
C GLU A 36 -16.03 31.08 17.62
N ALA A 37 -14.78 31.38 17.25
CA ALA A 37 -14.35 32.74 16.91
C ALA A 37 -12.82 32.85 16.73
N ALA A 38 -12.46 33.64 15.72
CA ALA A 38 -11.29 34.51 15.62
C ALA A 38 -9.99 33.93 15.03
N GLY A 39 -9.65 34.49 13.86
CA GLY A 39 -8.26 34.83 13.55
C GLY A 39 -7.82 34.47 12.15
N GLU A 40 -8.24 35.25 11.14
CA GLU A 40 -7.37 35.49 9.98
C GLU A 40 -6.02 36.02 10.50
N THR A 41 -4.96 35.27 10.26
CA THR A 41 -3.61 35.83 10.16
C THR A 41 -2.97 35.16 8.96
N GLU A 42 -3.10 35.85 7.84
CA GLU A 42 -2.25 35.70 6.67
C GLU A 42 -0.82 36.03 7.11
N ALA A 43 -0.02 34.99 7.33
CA ALA A 43 1.42 35.08 7.47
C ALA A 43 2.01 34.27 6.33
N ASP A 44 2.22 34.96 5.21
CA ASP A 44 3.02 34.53 4.08
C ASP A 44 4.43 34.14 4.57
N PRO A 45 4.83 32.86 4.52
CA PRO A 45 6.22 32.51 4.68
C PRO A 45 6.87 32.59 3.30
N THR A 46 7.43 33.76 3.01
CA THR A 46 8.71 33.98 2.30
C THR A 46 9.22 32.75 1.56
N GLU A 47 9.16 32.78 0.22
CA GLU A 47 9.98 31.94 -0.65
C GLU A 47 11.46 32.11 -0.27
N ALA A 48 11.98 31.20 0.54
CA ALA A 48 13.40 30.90 0.55
C ALA A 48 13.64 29.98 -0.66
N ALA A 49 14.03 30.57 -1.78
CA ALA A 49 14.56 29.83 -2.92
C ALA A 49 15.81 29.06 -2.46
N THR A 50 15.64 27.77 -2.20
CA THR A 50 16.74 26.82 -2.06
C THR A 50 17.44 26.71 -3.41
N GLU A 51 18.70 27.16 -3.48
CA GLU A 51 19.60 26.83 -4.59
C GLU A 51 19.62 25.30 -4.79
N PRO A 52 19.61 24.80 -6.03
CA PRO A 52 19.73 23.36 -6.27
C PRO A 52 21.11 22.91 -5.77
N GLU A 53 21.12 22.22 -4.64
CA GLU A 53 22.23 21.39 -4.20
C GLU A 53 22.51 20.39 -5.31
N THR A 54 23.67 20.52 -5.97
CA THR A 54 24.12 19.57 -6.98
C THR A 54 24.21 18.19 -6.33
N GLU A 55 23.21 17.35 -6.60
CA GLU A 55 23.21 15.94 -6.20
C GLU A 55 24.49 15.27 -6.73
N PRO A 56 25.14 14.41 -5.92
CA PRO A 56 26.27 13.63 -6.39
C PRO A 56 25.82 12.72 -7.54
N GLU A 57 26.48 12.84 -8.70
CA GLU A 57 26.24 11.93 -9.82
C GLU A 57 26.61 10.51 -9.40
N VAL A 58 25.59 9.68 -9.14
CA VAL A 58 25.75 8.26 -8.89
C VAL A 58 26.19 7.61 -10.20
N SER A 59 27.49 7.34 -10.32
CA SER A 59 28.06 6.59 -11.44
C SER A 59 27.41 5.20 -11.52
N ALA A 60 26.66 4.94 -12.59
CA ALA A 60 26.01 3.65 -12.86
C ALA A 60 26.98 2.56 -13.36
N GLU A 61 28.26 2.64 -12.96
CA GLU A 61 29.29 1.69 -13.36
C GLU A 61 29.00 0.32 -12.77
N GLY A 62 28.60 -0.65 -13.64
CA GLY A 62 28.38 -2.05 -13.27
C GLY A 62 26.99 -2.60 -13.62
N VAL A 63 26.04 -1.79 -14.10
CA VAL A 63 24.72 -2.28 -14.53
C VAL A 63 24.77 -2.66 -16.00
N SER A 64 24.82 -3.96 -16.29
CA SER A 64 24.68 -4.46 -17.67
C SER A 64 23.24 -4.89 -17.94
N CYS A 65 22.78 -4.76 -19.18
CA CYS A 65 21.47 -5.29 -19.57
C CYS A 65 21.43 -6.84 -19.58
N ALA A 66 22.56 -7.52 -19.37
CA ALA A 66 22.63 -8.97 -19.38
C ALA A 66 22.22 -9.58 -18.04
N GLU A 67 22.32 -8.84 -16.94
CA GLU A 67 21.98 -9.32 -15.59
C GLU A 67 20.82 -8.52 -14.99
N PRO A 68 19.84 -9.18 -14.35
CA PRO A 68 18.73 -8.49 -13.74
C PRO A 68 19.16 -7.70 -12.50
N VAL A 69 18.73 -6.44 -12.43
CA VAL A 69 18.89 -5.61 -11.23
C VAL A 69 18.00 -6.17 -10.12
N LYS A 70 18.60 -6.56 -9.00
CA LYS A 70 17.89 -7.03 -7.82
C LYS A 70 17.57 -5.85 -6.91
N ILE A 71 16.29 -5.61 -6.68
CA ILE A 71 15.81 -4.52 -5.81
C ILE A 71 15.19 -5.15 -4.56
N GLY A 72 15.76 -4.85 -3.40
CA GLY A 72 15.18 -5.19 -2.10
C GLY A 72 14.23 -4.08 -1.65
N LEU A 73 13.02 -4.45 -1.23
CA LEU A 73 12.03 -3.53 -0.67
C LEU A 73 11.88 -3.81 0.82
N ILE A 74 12.22 -2.84 1.66
CA ILE A 74 12.08 -2.94 3.11
C ILE A 74 10.93 -2.03 3.53
N THR A 75 9.94 -2.60 4.21
CA THR A 75 8.81 -1.85 4.74
C THR A 75 8.19 -2.56 5.95
N ASP A 76 7.39 -1.84 6.72
CA ASP A 76 6.69 -2.38 7.88
C ASP A 76 5.55 -3.30 7.40
N GLU A 77 5.76 -4.61 7.42
CA GLU A 77 4.69 -5.57 7.12
C GLU A 77 3.76 -5.80 8.32
N THR A 78 4.24 -5.51 9.53
CA THR A 78 3.53 -5.74 10.79
C THR A 78 3.75 -4.58 11.77
N GLY A 79 3.00 -4.56 12.88
CA GLY A 79 3.09 -3.52 13.90
C GLY A 79 2.21 -2.29 13.61
N SER A 80 2.39 -1.23 14.39
CA SER A 80 1.53 -0.02 14.34
C SER A 80 1.62 0.73 13.01
N LEU A 81 2.72 0.56 12.27
CA LEU A 81 2.95 1.19 10.97
C LEU A 81 2.67 0.25 9.79
N GLY A 82 2.16 -0.97 10.05
CA GLY A 82 1.92 -1.97 9.01
C GLY A 82 1.00 -1.50 7.87
N ILE A 83 0.11 -0.53 8.15
CA ILE A 83 -0.74 0.08 7.13
C ILE A 83 0.05 0.81 6.04
N TYR A 84 1.21 1.39 6.36
CA TYR A 84 2.07 2.06 5.38
C TYR A 84 2.76 1.02 4.49
N GLY A 85 3.29 -0.05 5.06
CA GLY A 85 3.87 -1.13 4.26
C GLY A 85 2.85 -1.83 3.39
N ALA A 86 1.61 -1.96 3.84
CA ALA A 86 0.52 -2.49 3.03
C ALA A 86 0.25 -1.64 1.77
N HIS A 87 0.41 -0.32 1.83
CA HIS A 87 0.34 0.53 0.64
C HIS A 87 1.57 0.37 -0.24
N VAL A 88 2.78 0.37 0.34
CA VAL A 88 4.05 0.24 -0.37
C VAL A 88 4.15 -1.07 -1.14
N LEU A 89 3.78 -2.20 -0.53
CA LEU A 89 3.79 -3.52 -1.17
C LEU A 89 2.83 -3.62 -2.36
N ARG A 90 1.77 -2.80 -2.39
CA ARG A 90 0.82 -2.74 -3.50
C ARG A 90 1.24 -1.74 -4.57
N SER A 91 1.81 -0.60 -4.19
CA SER A 91 2.16 0.49 -5.11
C SER A 91 3.51 0.29 -5.79
N PHE A 92 4.50 -0.29 -5.10
CA PHE A 92 5.83 -0.49 -5.65
C PHE A 92 5.83 -1.36 -6.92
N PRO A 93 5.10 -2.49 -6.98
CA PRO A 93 4.92 -3.25 -8.22
C PRO A 93 4.36 -2.42 -9.38
N LEU A 94 3.35 -1.58 -9.12
CA LEU A 94 2.72 -0.72 -10.13
C LEU A 94 3.69 0.35 -10.65
N GLY A 95 4.53 0.89 -9.76
CA GLY A 95 5.59 1.83 -10.14
C GLY A 95 6.64 1.18 -11.05
N LEU A 96 7.02 -0.07 -10.77
CA LEU A 96 7.94 -0.83 -11.63
C LEU A 96 7.31 -1.17 -12.97
N GLU A 97 6.04 -1.57 -13.02
CA GLU A 97 5.32 -1.79 -14.27
C GLU A 97 5.29 -0.52 -15.12
N TYR A 98 4.99 0.64 -14.50
CA TYR A 98 5.02 1.93 -15.19
C TYR A 98 6.43 2.29 -15.70
N ALA A 99 7.46 2.14 -14.86
CA ALA A 99 8.83 2.52 -15.20
C ALA A 99 9.48 1.63 -16.26
N THR A 100 9.14 0.34 -16.27
CA THR A 100 9.73 -0.66 -17.18
C THR A 100 8.88 -0.92 -18.42
N GLY A 101 7.60 -0.52 -18.40
CA GLY A 101 6.65 -0.79 -19.47
C GLY A 101 6.30 -2.28 -19.64
N SER A 102 6.64 -3.12 -18.66
CA SER A 102 6.47 -4.57 -18.72
C SER A 102 5.56 -5.04 -17.59
N SER A 103 4.67 -5.98 -17.88
CA SER A 103 3.80 -6.58 -16.87
C SER A 103 4.59 -7.48 -15.91
N PRO A 104 4.17 -7.59 -14.63
CA PRO A 104 4.84 -8.45 -13.67
C PRO A 104 4.79 -9.93 -14.06
N THR A 105 5.92 -10.62 -13.87
CA THR A 105 6.03 -12.07 -13.96
C THR A 105 6.54 -12.63 -12.64
N GLU A 106 5.90 -13.69 -12.13
CA GLU A 106 6.36 -14.36 -10.92
C GLU A 106 7.51 -15.33 -11.23
N GLY A 107 8.66 -15.09 -10.60
CA GLY A 107 9.78 -16.02 -10.54
C GLY A 107 9.85 -16.73 -9.18
N ASP A 108 10.93 -17.48 -8.96
CA ASP A 108 11.16 -18.19 -7.69
C ASP A 108 11.45 -17.21 -6.54
N GLY A 109 10.40 -16.73 -5.88
CA GLY A 109 10.47 -15.85 -4.72
C GLY A 109 10.68 -14.37 -5.04
N TYR A 110 10.49 -13.94 -6.28
CA TYR A 110 10.56 -12.53 -6.69
C TYR A 110 9.64 -12.24 -7.88
N THR A 111 9.24 -10.97 -8.02
CA THR A 111 8.55 -10.48 -9.21
C THR A 111 9.57 -9.87 -10.18
N SER A 112 9.49 -10.24 -11.45
CA SER A 112 10.36 -9.75 -12.52
C SER A 112 9.57 -8.92 -13.53
N TYR A 113 10.21 -7.87 -14.06
CA TYR A 113 9.63 -6.94 -15.04
C TYR A 113 10.48 -6.90 -16.32
N MET A 114 11.09 -8.04 -16.66
CA MET A 114 11.81 -8.22 -17.92
C MET A 114 10.92 -8.93 -18.94
N LEU A 115 11.11 -8.58 -20.22
CA LEU A 115 10.52 -9.27 -21.37
C LEU A 115 11.18 -10.65 -21.60
#